data_AF-A0A2G5TET0-F1
#
_entry.id   AF-A0A2G5TET0-F1
#
_cell.length_a   1.000
_cell.length_b   1.000
_cell.length_c   1.000
_cell.angle_alpha   90.00
_cell.angle_beta   90.00
_cell.angle_gamma   90.00
#
_symmetry.space_group_name_H-M   'P 1'
#
loop_
_entity.id
_entity.type
_entity.pdbx_description
1 polymer ?
#
loop_
_entity_poly.entity_id
_entity_poly.type
_entity_poly.pdbx_seq_one_letter_code
_entity_poly.pdbx_strand_id
1 'polypeptide(L)'
;MCVSDSTLKCQLLNDCFDSSKRAQLQLRCQSCRYKKCIEVGMNSKALELNETEKEALNFKKLAEVEKEQLEFPTIQAIISKENQNKTIIDMLCYLELKIDQFKNSAYNPLVIDYMKTTEELVTRKSILCLADHLGPMSGWPINRKVELPKVSRMRDVPDIDMKYSGPPARPIFSPANQKMWMFFNMMTTIEYAKTFNFLQKLDLNDQIVLVGQTTLLCMNLHNSYYAVSRKMEKCMHPDGTEQPQRDEYHYPVVSMALAPLIRCDIQPIEYILLKAIGLCNPTVHGLSEHGQTIIAKERQQFSDVLLDHCLRNRSDGPSRFVELLGIISVLLRQQRLQKDIHIYHISPIISRFPFPVQFLDEIMYS
;
A
#
# COMPACT_ATOMS: atom_id res chain seq x y z
N MET A 1 -26.36 42.39 20.52
CA MET A 1 -25.40 43.32 19.88
C MET A 1 -26.03 43.81 18.59
N CYS A 2 -25.79 45.06 18.22
CA CYS A 2 -26.16 45.61 16.92
C CYS A 2 -24.95 46.37 16.37
N VAL A 3 -25.04 46.83 15.13
CA VAL A 3 -23.92 47.43 14.40
C VAL A 3 -23.55 48.82 14.95
N SER A 4 -24.50 49.52 15.56
CA SER A 4 -24.30 50.78 16.28
C SER A 4 -23.77 50.58 17.70
N ASP A 5 -23.25 51.65 18.33
CA ASP A 5 -22.77 51.63 19.73
C ASP A 5 -23.87 51.38 20.78
N SER A 6 -25.14 51.46 20.40
CA SER A 6 -26.26 51.13 21.26
C SER A 6 -26.27 49.64 21.61
N THR A 7 -26.64 49.30 22.84
CA THR A 7 -26.80 47.90 23.27
C THR A 7 -28.28 47.53 23.34
N LEU A 8 -28.77 46.94 22.25
CA LEU A 8 -30.15 46.43 22.21
C LEU A 8 -30.24 45.09 22.95
N LYS A 9 -31.06 45.03 23.99
CA LYS A 9 -31.40 43.82 24.75
C LYS A 9 -32.82 43.37 24.43
N CYS A 10 -33.05 42.06 24.42
CA CYS A 10 -34.41 41.53 24.36
C CYS A 10 -35.13 41.88 25.66
N GLN A 11 -36.38 42.32 25.57
CA GLN A 11 -37.24 42.56 26.74
C GLN A 11 -38.03 41.31 27.15
N LEU A 12 -37.83 40.19 26.45
CA LEU A 12 -38.44 38.89 26.71
C LEU A 12 -37.33 37.87 27.06
N LEU A 13 -37.55 36.58 26.79
CA LEU A 13 -36.65 35.47 27.15
C LEU A 13 -35.65 35.11 26.04
N ASN A 14 -35.30 36.05 25.17
CA ASN A 14 -34.41 35.85 24.01
C ASN A 14 -34.87 34.78 22.99
N ASP A 15 -36.14 34.41 23.00
CA ASP A 15 -36.76 33.31 22.23
C ASP A 15 -37.75 33.82 21.17
N CYS A 16 -37.71 35.12 20.83
CA CYS A 16 -38.66 35.79 19.94
C CYS A 16 -38.77 35.19 18.51
N PHE A 17 -37.75 34.46 18.07
CA PHE A 17 -37.66 33.81 16.75
C PHE A 17 -37.66 32.28 16.83
N ASP A 18 -37.94 31.70 18.00
CA ASP A 18 -37.97 30.25 18.22
C ASP A 18 -39.39 29.70 17.99
N SER A 19 -39.64 29.14 16.80
CA SER A 19 -40.94 28.57 16.42
C SER A 19 -41.29 27.30 17.20
N SER A 20 -40.33 26.69 17.91
CA SER A 20 -40.59 25.54 18.77
C SER A 20 -41.16 25.94 20.14
N LYS A 21 -40.91 27.20 20.58
CA LYS A 21 -41.31 27.70 21.91
C LYS A 21 -42.43 28.72 21.88
N ARG A 22 -42.67 29.38 20.74
CA ARG A 22 -43.70 30.40 20.58
C ARG A 22 -44.64 30.08 19.42
N ALA A 23 -45.94 30.08 19.71
CA ALA A 23 -46.98 29.98 18.68
C ALA A 23 -47.00 31.20 17.73
N GLN A 24 -46.61 32.38 18.21
CA GLN A 24 -46.50 33.59 17.40
C GLN A 24 -45.13 34.26 17.61
N LEU A 25 -44.42 34.49 16.51
CA LEU A 25 -43.09 35.08 16.52
C LEU A 25 -43.14 36.59 16.75
N GLN A 26 -42.20 37.11 17.55
CA GLN A 26 -42.06 38.53 17.84
C GLN A 26 -41.04 39.15 16.90
N LEU A 27 -41.46 39.32 15.63
CA LEU A 27 -40.61 39.71 14.49
C LEU A 27 -39.95 41.09 14.64
N ARG A 28 -40.43 41.94 15.55
CA ARG A 28 -39.90 43.29 15.80
C ARG A 28 -38.73 43.32 16.78
N CYS A 29 -38.41 42.21 17.45
CA CYS A 29 -37.31 42.18 18.39
C CYS A 29 -35.95 42.22 17.67
N GLN A 30 -35.33 43.40 17.62
CA GLN A 30 -34.06 43.62 16.91
C GLN A 30 -32.91 42.75 17.46
N SER A 31 -32.83 42.59 18.79
CA SER A 31 -31.79 41.75 19.44
C SER A 31 -31.89 40.27 19.00
N CYS A 32 -33.08 39.67 19.10
CA CYS A 32 -33.29 38.28 18.70
C CYS A 32 -33.23 38.08 17.19
N ARG A 33 -33.68 39.06 16.40
CA ARG A 33 -33.57 39.02 14.94
C ARG A 33 -32.11 38.92 14.52
N TYR A 34 -31.29 39.82 15.06
CA TYR A 34 -29.86 39.87 14.75
C TYR A 34 -29.14 38.60 15.20
N LYS A 35 -29.41 38.11 16.41
CA LYS A 35 -28.87 36.83 16.89
C LYS A 35 -29.21 35.68 15.93
N LYS A 36 -30.46 35.62 15.46
CA LYS A 36 -30.89 34.59 14.52
C LYS A 36 -30.19 34.69 13.17
N CYS A 37 -29.97 35.92 12.65
CA CYS A 37 -29.20 36.15 11.43
C CYS A 37 -27.77 35.58 11.51
N ILE A 38 -27.10 35.76 12.65
CA ILE A 38 -25.77 35.17 12.88
C ILE A 38 -25.87 33.64 12.98
N GLU A 39 -26.82 33.12 13.76
CA GLU A 39 -27.02 31.66 13.93
C GLU A 39 -27.27 30.93 12.61
N VAL A 40 -27.89 31.58 11.62
CA VAL A 40 -28.12 31.00 10.28
C VAL A 40 -26.99 31.29 9.28
N GLY A 41 -25.89 31.92 9.73
CA GLY A 41 -24.69 32.15 8.91
C GLY A 41 -24.75 33.37 8.00
N MET A 42 -25.56 34.40 8.30
CA MET A 42 -25.49 35.66 7.54
C MET A 42 -24.17 36.38 7.79
N ASN A 43 -23.52 36.83 6.72
CA ASN A 43 -22.23 37.52 6.77
C ASN A 43 -22.41 38.98 7.22
N SER A 44 -21.83 39.35 8.37
CA SER A 44 -21.95 40.71 8.90
C SER A 44 -21.12 41.75 8.14
N LYS A 45 -20.13 41.32 7.34
CA LYS A 45 -19.32 42.20 6.46
C LYS A 45 -20.02 42.57 5.16
N ALA A 46 -21.13 41.92 4.82
CA ALA A 46 -21.94 42.26 3.65
C ALA A 46 -22.94 43.40 3.94
N LEU A 47 -22.93 43.95 5.16
CA LEU A 47 -23.76 45.10 5.52
C LEU A 47 -23.21 46.36 4.86
N GLU A 48 -24.07 47.07 4.14
CA GLU A 48 -23.78 48.41 3.63
C GLU A 48 -23.86 49.41 4.79
N LEU A 49 -22.70 49.78 5.33
CA LEU A 49 -22.58 50.65 6.49
C LEU A 49 -22.00 52.01 6.12
N ASN A 50 -22.49 53.05 6.78
CA ASN A 50 -21.94 54.39 6.66
C ASN A 50 -20.63 54.51 7.47
N GLU A 51 -19.81 55.52 7.19
CA GLU A 51 -18.48 55.68 7.82
C GLU A 51 -18.53 55.71 9.35
N THR A 52 -19.56 56.32 9.94
CA THR A 52 -19.79 56.34 11.40
C THR A 52 -20.09 54.96 11.99
N GLU A 53 -20.74 54.08 11.25
CA GLU A 53 -21.13 52.73 11.70
C GLU A 53 -19.97 51.74 11.59
N LYS A 54 -19.06 51.95 10.64
CA LYS A 54 -17.80 51.20 10.53
C LYS A 54 -16.87 51.46 11.71
N GLU A 55 -16.95 52.64 12.32
CA GLU A 55 -16.12 53.03 13.45
C GLU A 55 -16.65 52.54 14.81
N ALA A 56 -17.94 52.16 14.86
CA ALA A 56 -18.62 51.73 16.08
C ALA A 56 -17.92 50.53 16.75
N LEU A 57 -17.83 50.58 18.08
CA LEU A 57 -17.11 49.59 18.88
C LEU A 57 -17.74 48.20 18.74
N ASN A 58 -19.05 48.14 18.61
CA ASN A 58 -19.78 46.88 18.47
C ASN A 58 -19.50 46.22 17.11
N PHE A 59 -19.37 46.99 16.03
CA PHE A 59 -19.00 46.44 14.71
C PHE A 59 -17.56 45.91 14.69
N LYS A 60 -16.61 46.64 15.29
CA LYS A 60 -15.22 46.17 15.40
C LYS A 60 -15.12 44.84 16.15
N LYS A 61 -15.82 44.71 17.28
CA LYS A 61 -15.91 43.44 18.03
C LYS A 61 -16.54 42.31 17.21
N LEU A 62 -17.55 42.61 16.40
CA LEU A 62 -18.19 41.61 15.53
C LEU A 62 -17.23 41.11 14.42
N ALA A 63 -16.49 42.02 13.79
CA ALA A 63 -15.52 41.68 12.75
C ALA A 63 -14.31 40.88 13.30
N GLU A 64 -13.97 41.06 14.57
CA GLU A 64 -12.95 40.30 15.28
C GLU A 64 -13.44 38.89 15.66
N VAL A 65 -14.67 38.73 16.15
CA VAL A 65 -15.26 37.41 16.46
C VAL A 65 -15.41 36.54 15.21
N GLU A 66 -15.75 37.11 14.06
CA GLU A 66 -15.77 36.37 12.79
C GLU A 66 -14.38 35.88 12.33
N LYS A 67 -13.28 36.56 12.71
CA LYS A 67 -11.92 36.07 12.40
C LYS A 67 -11.58 34.78 13.17
N GLU A 68 -12.13 34.61 14.36
CA GLU A 68 -11.94 33.40 15.18
C GLU A 68 -12.91 32.26 14.81
N GLN A 69 -14.06 32.57 14.19
CA GLN A 69 -15.08 31.60 13.78
C GLN A 69 -15.02 31.19 12.30
N LEU A 70 -13.98 31.58 11.57
CA LEU A 70 -13.73 31.19 10.17
C LEU A 70 -13.27 29.72 10.05
N GLU A 71 -14.04 28.78 10.61
CA GLU A 71 -14.18 27.47 9.98
C GLU A 71 -15.06 27.69 8.76
N PHE A 72 -14.44 27.99 7.61
CA PHE A 72 -15.14 27.90 6.33
C PHE A 72 -15.87 26.55 6.30
N PRO A 73 -17.19 26.49 6.07
CA PRO A 73 -17.84 25.22 5.79
C PRO A 73 -17.15 24.69 4.55
N THR A 74 -16.27 23.72 4.77
CA THR A 74 -15.53 23.08 3.69
C THR A 74 -16.61 22.47 2.82
N ILE A 75 -16.69 22.87 1.55
CA ILE A 75 -17.54 22.19 0.58
C ILE A 75 -17.04 20.74 0.59
N GLN A 76 -17.75 19.90 1.33
CA GLN A 76 -17.44 18.49 1.40
C GLN A 76 -17.90 17.95 0.06
N ALA A 77 -16.96 17.79 -0.87
CA ALA A 77 -17.25 17.16 -2.14
C ALA A 77 -17.90 15.81 -1.82
N ILE A 78 -19.17 15.65 -2.21
CA ILE A 78 -19.88 14.38 -2.06
C ILE A 78 -19.24 13.43 -3.07
N ILE A 79 -18.19 12.73 -2.66
CA ILE A 79 -17.58 11.68 -3.47
C ILE A 79 -18.41 10.43 -3.21
N SER A 80 -19.08 9.92 -4.26
CA SER A 80 -19.82 8.66 -4.15
C SER A 80 -18.88 7.53 -3.74
N LYS A 81 -19.40 6.52 -3.02
CA LYS A 81 -18.63 5.31 -2.67
C LYS A 81 -18.03 4.65 -3.91
N GLU A 82 -18.75 4.70 -5.03
CA GLU A 82 -18.27 4.20 -6.33
C GLU A 82 -17.06 4.99 -6.85
N ASN A 83 -17.07 6.32 -6.77
CA ASN A 83 -15.91 7.14 -7.14
C ASN A 83 -14.71 6.90 -6.22
N GLN A 84 -14.94 6.65 -4.93
CA GLN A 84 -13.88 6.27 -3.99
C GLN A 84 -13.28 4.91 -4.36
N ASN A 85 -14.12 3.90 -4.59
CA ASN A 85 -13.69 2.56 -5.01
C ASN A 85 -12.88 2.61 -6.31
N LYS A 86 -13.36 3.39 -7.29
CA LYS A 86 -12.66 3.61 -8.55
C LYS A 86 -11.29 4.26 -8.35
N THR A 87 -11.20 5.30 -7.52
CA THR A 87 -9.93 5.97 -7.21
C THR A 87 -8.91 4.99 -6.62
N ILE A 88 -9.35 4.08 -5.74
CA ILE A 88 -8.50 3.05 -5.15
C ILE A 88 -7.99 2.08 -6.23
N ILE A 89 -8.88 1.59 -7.09
CA ILE A 89 -8.53 0.68 -8.19
C ILE A 89 -7.54 1.38 -9.14
N ASP A 90 -7.81 2.61 -9.55
CA ASP A 90 -6.95 3.37 -10.48
C ASP A 90 -5.55 3.60 -9.89
N MET A 91 -5.46 3.90 -8.59
CA MET A 91 -4.19 4.03 -7.87
C MET A 91 -3.41 2.71 -7.82
N LEU A 92 -4.07 1.60 -7.51
CA LEU A 92 -3.44 0.26 -7.49
C LEU A 92 -3.01 -0.19 -8.89
N CYS A 93 -3.81 0.11 -9.92
CA CYS A 93 -3.46 -0.14 -11.32
C CYS A 93 -2.19 0.64 -11.72
N TYR A 94 -2.13 1.93 -11.39
CA TYR A 94 -0.96 2.77 -11.65
C TYR A 94 0.29 2.23 -10.94
N LEU A 95 0.15 1.81 -9.69
CA LEU A 95 1.24 1.24 -8.91
C LEU A 95 1.76 -0.07 -9.54
N GLU A 96 0.87 -0.95 -9.98
CA GLU A 96 1.27 -2.19 -10.65
C GLU A 96 1.99 -1.93 -11.99
N LEU A 97 1.53 -0.93 -12.76
CA LEU A 97 2.25 -0.49 -13.98
C LEU A 97 3.67 0.00 -13.65
N LYS A 98 3.85 0.78 -12.58
CA LYS A 98 5.17 1.25 -12.15
C LYS A 98 6.07 0.12 -11.66
N ILE A 99 5.52 -0.89 -10.99
CA ILE A 99 6.27 -2.09 -10.62
C ILE A 99 6.71 -2.87 -11.86
N ASP A 100 5.83 -3.08 -12.83
CA ASP A 100 6.18 -3.78 -14.07
C ASP A 100 7.27 -3.00 -14.84
N GLN A 101 7.15 -1.67 -14.94
CA GLN A 101 8.19 -0.81 -15.51
C GLN A 101 9.54 -0.98 -14.77
N PHE A 102 9.53 -0.97 -13.44
CA PHE A 102 10.73 -1.13 -12.62
C PHE A 102 11.39 -2.50 -12.83
N LYS A 103 10.60 -3.57 -12.87
CA LYS A 103 11.09 -4.94 -13.14
C LYS A 103 11.69 -5.10 -14.54
N ASN A 104 11.15 -4.42 -15.54
CA ASN A 104 11.66 -4.43 -16.91
C ASN A 104 12.86 -3.48 -17.12
N SER A 105 13.12 -2.59 -16.16
CA SER A 105 14.16 -1.57 -16.32
C SER A 105 15.58 -2.11 -16.24
N ALA A 106 16.55 -1.32 -16.74
CA ALA A 106 17.97 -1.62 -16.61
C ALA A 106 18.51 -1.53 -15.16
N TYR A 107 17.68 -1.14 -14.18
CA TYR A 107 18.08 -1.09 -12.78
C TYR A 107 18.47 -2.47 -12.24
N ASN A 108 19.76 -2.73 -11.98
CA ASN A 108 20.23 -3.98 -11.40
C ASN A 108 20.90 -3.70 -10.03
N PRO A 109 20.36 -4.20 -8.91
CA PRO A 109 20.95 -3.95 -7.59
C PRO A 109 22.37 -4.51 -7.48
N LEU A 110 23.23 -3.78 -6.78
CA LEU A 110 24.58 -4.22 -6.48
C LEU A 110 24.56 -5.18 -5.27
N VAL A 111 25.65 -5.92 -5.06
CA VAL A 111 25.77 -6.84 -3.91
C VAL A 111 25.52 -6.12 -2.58
N ILE A 112 26.01 -4.89 -2.45
CA ILE A 112 25.81 -4.05 -1.26
C ILE A 112 24.33 -3.72 -1.00
N ASP A 113 23.47 -3.72 -2.02
CA ASP A 113 22.04 -3.52 -1.82
C ASP A 113 21.39 -4.74 -1.18
N TYR A 114 21.90 -5.95 -1.47
CA TYR A 114 21.41 -7.18 -0.85
C TYR A 114 21.94 -7.39 0.58
N MET A 115 23.00 -6.69 0.96
CA MET A 115 23.57 -6.74 2.31
C MET A 115 22.83 -5.87 3.33
N LYS A 116 21.91 -5.01 2.87
CA LYS A 116 21.13 -4.11 3.72
C LYS A 116 20.17 -4.88 4.63
N THR A 117 19.85 -4.32 5.78
CA THR A 117 18.77 -4.81 6.66
C THR A 117 17.40 -4.47 6.09
N THR A 118 16.36 -5.13 6.59
CA THR A 118 14.96 -4.79 6.29
C THR A 118 14.66 -3.36 6.72
N GLU A 119 15.17 -2.93 7.88
CA GLU A 119 15.04 -1.54 8.37
C GLU A 119 15.63 -0.53 7.38
N GLU A 120 16.85 -0.75 6.89
CA GLU A 120 17.49 0.12 5.90
C GLU A 120 16.70 0.18 4.59
N LEU A 121 16.14 -0.94 4.14
CA LEU A 121 15.32 -0.99 2.92
C LEU A 121 13.97 -0.27 3.09
N VAL A 122 13.37 -0.35 4.27
CA VAL A 122 12.11 0.34 4.61
C VAL A 122 12.33 1.84 4.72
N THR A 123 13.38 2.27 5.43
CA THR A 123 13.64 3.69 5.75
C THR A 123 14.26 4.48 4.59
N ARG A 124 15.01 3.84 3.70
CA ARG A 124 15.61 4.55 2.55
C ARG A 124 14.54 5.15 1.62
N LYS A 125 14.90 6.20 0.89
CA LYS A 125 14.06 6.76 -0.18
C LYS A 125 13.67 5.67 -1.19
N SER A 126 12.43 5.71 -1.66
CA SER A 126 11.97 4.73 -2.65
C SER A 126 12.74 4.86 -3.96
N ILE A 127 13.02 3.70 -4.57
CA ILE A 127 13.79 3.58 -5.81
C ILE A 127 12.93 3.25 -7.02
N LEU A 128 11.60 3.11 -6.89
CA LEU A 128 10.71 2.75 -8.00
C LEU A 128 10.80 3.73 -9.17
N CYS A 129 10.98 5.03 -8.89
CA CYS A 129 11.10 6.07 -9.91
C CYS A 129 12.39 5.97 -10.74
N LEU A 130 13.41 5.20 -10.32
CA LEU A 130 14.61 5.01 -11.14
C LEU A 130 14.29 4.36 -12.49
N ALA A 131 13.19 3.60 -12.57
CA ALA A 131 12.70 3.02 -13.82
C ALA A 131 12.36 4.07 -14.89
N ASP A 132 12.00 5.29 -14.49
CA ASP A 132 11.64 6.38 -15.39
C ASP A 132 12.87 6.92 -16.14
N HIS A 133 14.08 6.63 -15.65
CA HIS A 133 15.34 7.12 -16.21
C HIS A 133 16.19 6.02 -16.84
N LEU A 134 16.05 4.76 -16.41
CA LEU A 134 16.99 3.69 -16.74
C LEU A 134 16.65 2.89 -18.02
N GLY A 135 15.49 3.13 -18.64
CA GLY A 135 15.08 2.41 -19.85
C GLY A 135 14.96 0.89 -19.65
N PRO A 136 14.62 0.10 -20.68
CA PRO A 136 14.55 -1.36 -20.58
C PRO A 136 15.93 -2.00 -20.43
N MET A 137 16.00 -3.17 -19.78
CA MET A 137 17.25 -3.92 -19.67
C MET A 137 17.74 -4.39 -21.05
N SER A 138 19.00 -4.08 -21.37
CA SER A 138 19.62 -4.49 -22.63
C SER A 138 19.95 -5.99 -22.62
N GLY A 139 19.72 -6.67 -23.75
CA GLY A 139 20.03 -8.09 -23.93
C GLY A 139 18.99 -9.06 -23.37
N TRP A 140 17.75 -8.60 -23.14
CA TRP A 140 16.59 -9.46 -22.87
C TRP A 140 15.80 -9.74 -24.16
N PRO A 141 15.19 -10.93 -24.32
CA PRO A 141 15.20 -12.05 -23.37
C PRO A 141 16.52 -12.85 -23.36
N ILE A 142 16.81 -13.50 -22.24
CA ILE A 142 18.01 -14.32 -22.04
C ILE A 142 17.73 -15.76 -22.47
N ASN A 143 18.46 -16.23 -23.49
CA ASN A 143 18.44 -17.62 -23.93
C ASN A 143 19.72 -18.33 -23.49
N ARG A 144 19.79 -18.72 -22.21
CA ARG A 144 20.91 -19.51 -21.67
C ARG A 144 20.40 -20.70 -20.88
N LYS A 145 20.90 -21.89 -21.22
CA LYS A 145 20.75 -23.08 -20.38
C LYS A 145 21.78 -23.03 -19.25
N VAL A 146 21.30 -23.15 -18.02
CA VAL A 146 22.13 -23.25 -16.81
C VAL A 146 21.86 -24.63 -16.22
N GLU A 147 22.91 -25.38 -15.90
CA GLU A 147 22.78 -26.67 -15.24
C GLU A 147 22.47 -26.48 -13.75
N LEU A 148 21.81 -27.47 -13.13
CA LEU A 148 21.56 -27.41 -11.69
C LEU A 148 22.88 -27.55 -10.91
N PRO A 149 23.10 -26.71 -9.88
CA PRO A 149 24.16 -26.97 -8.91
C PRO A 149 23.92 -28.30 -8.19
N LYS A 150 25.01 -28.99 -7.83
CA LYS A 150 25.02 -30.31 -7.17
C LYS A 150 24.54 -30.26 -5.72
N VAL A 151 24.90 -29.21 -4.97
CA VAL A 151 24.60 -29.07 -3.53
C VAL A 151 23.25 -28.38 -3.34
N SER A 152 23.09 -27.17 -3.88
CA SER A 152 21.87 -26.40 -3.66
C SER A 152 20.67 -26.98 -4.40
N ARG A 153 20.89 -27.57 -5.59
CA ARG A 153 19.83 -27.95 -6.54
C ARG A 153 18.87 -26.79 -6.86
N MET A 154 19.39 -25.56 -6.81
CA MET A 154 18.68 -24.33 -7.17
C MET A 154 19.60 -23.46 -8.03
N ARG A 155 19.18 -23.10 -9.25
CA ARG A 155 20.06 -22.37 -10.18
C ARG A 155 20.47 -20.99 -9.69
N ASP A 156 19.65 -20.38 -8.82
CA ASP A 156 19.92 -19.07 -8.24
C ASP A 156 20.73 -19.12 -6.95
N VAL A 157 21.06 -20.32 -6.45
CA VAL A 157 21.92 -20.52 -5.28
C VAL A 157 23.18 -21.27 -5.74
N PRO A 158 24.31 -20.60 -5.96
CA PRO A 158 25.51 -21.26 -6.48
C PRO A 158 26.07 -22.28 -5.48
N ASP A 159 26.62 -23.37 -6.00
CA ASP A 159 27.50 -24.24 -5.20
C ASP A 159 28.83 -23.53 -4.99
N ILE A 160 29.23 -23.32 -3.74
CA ILE A 160 30.59 -22.88 -3.43
C ILE A 160 31.45 -24.11 -3.14
N ASP A 161 32.42 -24.41 -4.01
CA ASP A 161 33.41 -25.45 -3.76
C ASP A 161 34.46 -24.98 -2.75
N MET A 162 34.39 -25.51 -1.53
CA MET A 162 35.35 -25.25 -0.45
C MET A 162 36.77 -25.76 -0.76
N LYS A 163 37.03 -26.52 -1.83
CA LYS A 163 38.40 -26.91 -2.18
C LYS A 163 39.27 -25.74 -2.66
N TYR A 164 38.65 -24.61 -3.03
CA TYR A 164 39.35 -23.41 -3.50
C TYR A 164 39.07 -22.17 -2.67
N SER A 165 38.58 -22.32 -1.43
CA SER A 165 38.45 -21.23 -0.46
C SER A 165 39.81 -20.78 0.08
N GLY A 166 40.63 -20.21 -0.80
CA GLY A 166 41.59 -19.18 -0.42
C GLY A 166 40.90 -17.81 -0.43
N PRO A 167 41.26 -16.87 0.46
CA PRO A 167 40.67 -15.54 0.45
C PRO A 167 41.11 -14.71 -0.77
N PRO A 168 40.20 -13.93 -1.40
CA PRO A 168 38.75 -14.09 -1.39
C PRO A 168 38.30 -14.63 -2.75
N ALA A 169 37.70 -15.82 -2.75
CA ALA A 169 36.85 -16.28 -3.83
C ALA A 169 35.83 -15.17 -4.13
N ARG A 170 35.99 -14.49 -5.27
CA ARG A 170 35.07 -13.43 -5.68
C ARG A 170 33.70 -14.09 -5.94
N PRO A 171 32.59 -13.50 -5.50
CA PRO A 171 31.28 -13.96 -5.92
C PRO A 171 31.24 -14.05 -7.44
N ILE A 172 30.70 -15.14 -7.97
CA ILE A 172 30.37 -15.24 -9.38
C ILE A 172 29.25 -14.21 -9.60
N PHE A 173 29.62 -13.07 -10.18
CA PHE A 173 28.66 -12.03 -10.52
C PHE A 173 27.71 -12.59 -11.59
N SER A 174 26.41 -12.44 -11.38
CA SER A 174 25.46 -12.56 -12.47
C SER A 174 25.86 -11.57 -13.56
N PRO A 175 25.80 -11.96 -14.84
CA PRO A 175 26.00 -11.04 -15.96
C PRO A 175 25.26 -9.72 -15.75
N ALA A 176 25.78 -8.61 -16.26
CA ALA A 176 25.19 -7.28 -16.02
C ALA A 176 23.71 -7.18 -16.41
N ASN A 177 23.28 -7.97 -17.41
CA ASN A 177 21.91 -8.08 -17.86
C ASN A 177 21.09 -9.15 -17.13
N GLN A 178 21.57 -9.77 -16.06
CA GLN A 178 20.82 -10.78 -15.30
C GLN A 178 20.55 -10.27 -13.88
N LYS A 179 19.27 -10.26 -13.49
CA LYS A 179 18.85 -9.92 -12.12
C LYS A 179 18.84 -11.18 -11.27
N MET A 180 19.16 -11.04 -9.99
CA MET A 180 18.88 -12.09 -9.01
C MET A 180 17.40 -12.01 -8.62
N TRP A 181 16.53 -12.71 -9.37
CA TRP A 181 15.10 -12.48 -9.33
C TRP A 181 14.46 -12.66 -7.96
N MET A 182 14.90 -13.64 -7.16
CA MET A 182 14.42 -13.81 -5.79
C MET A 182 14.61 -12.53 -4.97
N PHE A 183 15.84 -12.03 -4.85
CA PHE A 183 16.17 -10.83 -4.10
C PHE A 183 15.54 -9.57 -4.70
N PHE A 184 15.56 -9.46 -6.04
CA PHE A 184 14.98 -8.33 -6.75
C PHE A 184 13.47 -8.24 -6.49
N ASN A 185 12.74 -9.35 -6.58
CA ASN A 185 11.30 -9.37 -6.37
C ASN A 185 10.94 -9.11 -4.89
N MET A 186 11.74 -9.59 -3.93
CA MET A 186 11.57 -9.23 -2.51
C MET A 186 11.74 -7.73 -2.29
N MET A 187 12.85 -7.14 -2.76
CA MET A 187 13.06 -5.68 -2.66
C MET A 187 11.95 -4.89 -3.37
N THR A 188 11.52 -5.33 -4.55
CA THR A 188 10.41 -4.69 -5.28
C THR A 188 9.11 -4.74 -4.47
N THR A 189 8.90 -5.81 -3.69
CA THR A 189 7.73 -5.94 -2.80
C THR A 189 7.83 -5.00 -1.59
N ILE A 190 9.03 -4.81 -1.02
CA ILE A 190 9.27 -3.81 0.03
C ILE A 190 9.02 -2.40 -0.52
N GLU A 191 9.52 -2.11 -1.73
CA GLU A 191 9.29 -0.83 -2.40
C GLU A 191 7.80 -0.60 -2.71
N TYR A 192 7.07 -1.66 -3.10
CA TYR A 192 5.61 -1.61 -3.22
C TYR A 192 4.94 -1.24 -1.90
N ALA A 193 5.30 -1.89 -0.79
CA ALA A 193 4.71 -1.60 0.52
C ALA A 193 4.92 -0.14 0.94
N LYS A 194 6.10 0.43 0.66
CA LYS A 194 6.47 1.83 0.97
C LYS A 194 5.60 2.87 0.27
N THR A 195 4.90 2.50 -0.81
CA THR A 195 4.01 3.43 -1.53
C THR A 195 2.67 3.64 -0.82
N PHE A 196 2.32 2.79 0.15
CA PHE A 196 1.06 2.92 0.87
C PHE A 196 1.19 3.90 2.04
N ASN A 197 0.31 4.90 2.05
CA ASN A 197 0.31 5.94 3.08
C ASN A 197 0.09 5.40 4.50
N PHE A 198 -0.54 4.24 4.67
CA PHE A 198 -0.74 3.66 5.99
C PHE A 198 0.57 3.21 6.63
N LEU A 199 1.57 2.80 5.83
CA LEU A 199 2.85 2.35 6.35
C LEU A 199 3.58 3.48 7.11
N GLN A 200 3.46 4.71 6.62
CA GLN A 200 4.00 5.91 7.26
C GLN A 200 3.33 6.26 8.60
N LYS A 201 2.13 5.71 8.86
CA LYS A 201 1.40 5.89 10.12
C LYS A 201 1.79 4.84 11.17
N LEU A 202 2.54 3.82 10.80
CA LEU A 202 3.03 2.79 11.70
C LEU A 202 4.37 3.22 12.30
N ASP A 203 4.64 2.80 13.53
CA ASP A 203 5.99 2.91 14.10
C ASP A 203 6.96 2.00 13.34
N LEU A 204 8.25 2.36 13.36
CA LEU A 204 9.27 1.67 12.57
C LEU A 204 9.30 0.15 12.82
N ASN A 205 9.15 -0.29 14.07
CA ASN A 205 9.10 -1.71 14.40
C ASN A 205 7.89 -2.42 13.75
N ASP A 206 6.71 -1.80 13.78
CA ASP A 206 5.51 -2.35 13.13
C ASP A 206 5.68 -2.41 11.60
N GLN A 207 6.35 -1.41 11.00
CA GLN A 207 6.67 -1.43 9.57
C GLN A 207 7.57 -2.62 9.22
N ILE A 208 8.65 -2.83 9.97
CA ILE A 208 9.60 -3.94 9.75
C ILE A 208 8.90 -5.28 9.92
N VAL A 209 8.13 -5.45 10.99
CA VAL A 209 7.38 -6.68 11.29
C VAL A 209 6.36 -6.99 10.19
N LEU A 210 5.58 -6.00 9.75
CA LEU A 210 4.60 -6.17 8.68
C LEU A 210 5.27 -6.54 7.36
N VAL A 211 6.31 -5.80 6.97
CA VAL A 211 7.06 -6.03 5.72
C VAL A 211 7.71 -7.41 5.73
N GLY A 212 8.33 -7.81 6.85
CA GLY A 212 8.93 -9.12 7.04
C GLY A 212 7.95 -10.26 6.75
N GLN A 213 6.74 -10.17 7.31
CA GLN A 213 5.75 -11.23 7.18
C GLN A 213 4.96 -11.25 5.87
N THR A 214 4.90 -10.13 5.15
CA THR A 214 4.06 -10.00 3.95
C THR A 214 4.85 -10.01 2.64
N THR A 215 6.17 -9.85 2.70
CA THR A 215 7.03 -9.79 1.51
C THR A 215 6.94 -11.06 0.66
N LEU A 216 7.09 -12.25 1.27
CA LEU A 216 7.03 -13.51 0.51
C LEU A 216 5.64 -13.74 -0.10
N LEU A 217 4.57 -13.50 0.67
CA LEU A 217 3.20 -13.64 0.18
C LEU A 217 2.94 -12.78 -1.06
N CYS A 218 3.27 -11.48 -0.97
CA CYS A 218 3.05 -10.55 -2.08
C CYS A 218 3.95 -10.85 -3.27
N MET A 219 5.21 -11.24 -3.02
CA MET A 219 6.14 -11.68 -4.06
C MET A 219 5.62 -12.91 -4.81
N ASN A 220 5.15 -13.94 -4.09
CA ASN A 220 4.65 -15.18 -4.67
C ASN A 220 3.39 -14.95 -5.52
N LEU A 221 2.46 -14.11 -5.02
CA LEU A 221 1.27 -13.74 -5.78
C LEU A 221 1.64 -13.00 -7.07
N HIS A 222 2.54 -12.02 -6.97
CA HIS A 222 3.00 -11.26 -8.13
C HIS A 222 3.69 -12.14 -9.17
N ASN A 223 4.63 -13.00 -8.75
CA ASN A 223 5.34 -13.90 -9.66
C ASN A 223 4.41 -14.89 -10.35
N SER A 224 3.44 -15.44 -9.61
CA SER A 224 2.47 -16.38 -10.18
C SER A 224 1.53 -15.68 -11.15
N TYR A 225 1.02 -14.49 -10.78
CA TYR A 225 0.16 -13.69 -11.66
C TYR A 225 0.89 -13.23 -12.93
N TYR A 226 2.18 -12.87 -12.85
CA TYR A 226 2.99 -12.50 -14.00
C TYR A 226 2.99 -13.59 -15.09
N ALA A 227 3.11 -14.86 -14.69
CA ALA A 227 3.04 -16.00 -15.59
C ALA A 227 1.61 -16.26 -16.10
N VAL A 228 0.63 -16.29 -15.19
CA VAL A 228 -0.78 -16.59 -15.52
C VAL A 228 -1.37 -15.56 -16.48
N SER A 229 -1.13 -14.27 -16.26
CA SER A 229 -1.59 -13.19 -17.15
C SER A 229 -1.03 -13.29 -18.58
N ARG A 230 0.10 -14.00 -18.75
CA ARG A 230 0.73 -14.29 -20.05
C ARG A 230 0.39 -15.68 -20.59
N LYS A 231 -0.57 -16.37 -19.97
CA LYS A 231 -1.00 -17.74 -20.32
C LYS A 231 0.15 -18.75 -20.26
N MET A 232 1.07 -18.55 -19.31
CA MET A 232 2.21 -19.44 -19.06
C MET A 232 1.94 -20.30 -17.83
N GLU A 233 2.18 -21.62 -17.93
CA GLU A 233 2.01 -22.58 -16.82
C GLU A 233 3.30 -22.79 -16.01
N LYS A 234 4.24 -21.86 -16.10
CA LYS A 234 5.61 -21.97 -15.59
C LYS A 234 6.02 -20.68 -14.90
N CYS A 235 6.89 -20.76 -13.91
CA CYS A 235 7.46 -19.60 -13.22
C CYS A 235 8.38 -18.83 -14.19
N MET A 236 7.87 -17.76 -14.79
CA MET A 236 8.61 -16.94 -15.76
C MET A 236 8.96 -15.58 -15.18
N HIS A 237 10.09 -15.05 -15.61
CA HIS A 237 10.55 -13.71 -15.28
C HIS A 237 10.59 -12.78 -16.51
N PRO A 238 10.62 -11.44 -16.31
CA PRO A 238 10.72 -10.46 -17.39
C PRO A 238 11.86 -10.63 -18.37
N ASP A 239 12.96 -11.25 -17.96
CA ASP A 239 14.09 -11.57 -18.84
C ASP A 239 13.85 -12.81 -19.71
N GLY A 240 12.67 -13.44 -19.63
CA GLY A 240 12.32 -14.65 -20.36
C GLY A 240 12.86 -15.93 -19.72
N THR A 241 13.50 -15.88 -18.55
CA THR A 241 13.97 -17.08 -17.86
C THR A 241 12.83 -17.78 -17.13
N GLU A 242 12.86 -19.12 -17.15
CA GLU A 242 12.03 -19.97 -16.28
C GLU A 242 12.82 -20.26 -15.00
N GLN A 243 12.45 -19.64 -13.88
CA GLN A 243 13.11 -19.85 -12.58
C GLN A 243 12.08 -19.83 -11.42
N PRO A 244 12.05 -20.88 -10.59
CA PRO A 244 12.68 -22.18 -10.82
C PRO A 244 12.03 -22.95 -11.99
N GLN A 245 12.73 -23.94 -12.56
CA GLN A 245 12.14 -24.94 -13.47
C GLN A 245 11.77 -26.21 -12.71
N ARG A 246 11.00 -27.08 -13.37
CA ARG A 246 10.38 -28.29 -12.80
C ARG A 246 11.37 -29.31 -12.20
N ASP A 247 12.63 -29.29 -12.60
CA ASP A 247 13.67 -30.18 -12.11
C ASP A 247 14.30 -29.71 -10.78
N GLU A 248 14.03 -28.47 -10.36
CA GLU A 248 14.49 -27.93 -9.09
C GLU A 248 13.57 -28.38 -7.94
N TYR A 249 14.18 -28.84 -6.84
CA TYR A 249 13.43 -29.47 -5.74
C TYR A 249 12.38 -28.55 -5.10
N HIS A 250 12.62 -27.24 -5.10
CA HIS A 250 11.73 -26.24 -4.52
C HIS A 250 10.64 -25.75 -5.49
N TYR A 251 10.67 -26.18 -6.75
CA TYR A 251 9.67 -25.81 -7.76
C TYR A 251 8.22 -26.08 -7.29
N PRO A 252 7.87 -27.24 -6.70
CA PRO A 252 6.50 -27.50 -6.26
C PRO A 252 6.00 -26.49 -5.24
N VAL A 253 6.91 -25.93 -4.43
CA VAL A 253 6.59 -24.92 -3.43
C VAL A 253 6.45 -23.54 -4.09
N VAL A 254 7.39 -23.12 -4.94
CA VAL A 254 7.32 -21.80 -5.60
C VAL A 254 6.16 -21.69 -6.59
N SER A 255 5.72 -22.81 -7.17
CA SER A 255 4.62 -22.84 -8.16
C SER A 255 3.22 -23.02 -7.55
N MET A 256 3.07 -23.10 -6.22
CA MET A 256 1.80 -23.46 -5.57
C MET A 256 0.61 -22.57 -5.96
N ALA A 257 0.83 -21.26 -6.15
CA ALA A 257 -0.23 -20.33 -6.48
C ALA A 257 -0.62 -20.31 -7.98
N LEU A 258 0.17 -20.90 -8.89
CA LEU A 258 -0.17 -20.93 -10.33
C LEU A 258 -1.51 -21.63 -10.59
N ALA A 259 -1.67 -22.86 -10.12
CA ALA A 259 -2.87 -23.64 -10.42
C ALA A 259 -4.17 -23.03 -9.85
N PRO A 260 -4.22 -22.54 -8.60
CA PRO A 260 -5.37 -21.77 -8.12
C PRO A 260 -5.69 -20.53 -8.95
N LEU A 261 -4.69 -19.73 -9.32
CA LEU A 261 -4.90 -18.51 -10.12
C LEU A 261 -5.45 -18.83 -11.52
N ILE A 262 -4.94 -19.91 -12.16
CA ILE A 262 -5.45 -20.40 -13.45
C ILE A 262 -6.89 -20.88 -13.32
N ARG A 263 -7.18 -21.73 -12.32
CA ARG A 263 -8.54 -22.27 -12.12
C ARG A 263 -9.56 -21.18 -11.81
N CYS A 264 -9.15 -20.15 -11.06
CA CYS A 264 -10.00 -19.02 -10.75
C CYS A 264 -10.19 -18.09 -11.96
N ASP A 265 -9.42 -18.20 -13.04
CA ASP A 265 -9.37 -17.20 -14.12
C ASP A 265 -9.30 -15.78 -13.54
N ILE A 266 -8.27 -15.54 -12.71
CA ILE A 266 -8.16 -14.30 -11.93
C ILE A 266 -8.03 -13.08 -12.86
N GLN A 267 -8.84 -12.06 -12.59
CA GLN A 267 -8.83 -10.82 -13.36
C GLN A 267 -7.83 -9.80 -12.77
N PRO A 268 -7.34 -8.83 -13.57
CA PRO A 268 -6.34 -7.87 -13.11
C PRO A 268 -6.74 -7.07 -11.87
N ILE A 269 -8.01 -6.63 -11.82
CA ILE A 269 -8.54 -5.85 -10.68
C ILE A 269 -8.63 -6.74 -9.43
N GLU A 270 -9.05 -7.99 -9.58
CA GLU A 270 -9.10 -8.96 -8.48
C GLU A 270 -7.69 -9.22 -7.93
N TYR A 271 -6.69 -9.39 -8.81
CA TYR A 271 -5.30 -9.58 -8.44
C TYR A 271 -4.71 -8.41 -7.63
N ILE A 272 -4.83 -7.17 -8.11
CA ILE A 272 -4.23 -6.01 -7.42
C ILE A 272 -4.88 -5.78 -6.05
N LEU A 273 -6.20 -6.00 -5.94
CA LEU A 273 -6.92 -5.89 -4.67
C LEU A 273 -6.52 -7.03 -3.72
N LEU A 274 -6.41 -8.26 -4.22
CA LEU A 274 -5.96 -9.40 -3.41
C LEU A 274 -4.54 -9.20 -2.87
N LYS A 275 -3.64 -8.64 -3.69
CA LYS A 275 -2.28 -8.28 -3.29
C LYS A 275 -2.27 -7.20 -2.20
N ALA A 276 -3.11 -6.17 -2.32
CA ALA A 276 -3.27 -5.15 -1.28
C ALA A 276 -3.85 -5.73 0.03
N ILE A 277 -4.87 -6.61 -0.05
CA ILE A 277 -5.41 -7.33 1.12
C ILE A 277 -4.34 -8.21 1.77
N GLY A 278 -3.52 -8.89 0.97
CA GLY A 278 -2.42 -9.73 1.44
C GLY A 278 -1.32 -8.94 2.16
N LEU A 279 -1.02 -7.72 1.70
CA LEU A 279 -0.11 -6.79 2.36
C LEU A 279 -0.66 -6.30 3.70
N CYS A 280 -1.96 -6.04 3.80
CA CYS A 280 -2.58 -5.54 5.03
C CYS A 280 -2.96 -6.69 5.98
N ASN A 281 -1.97 -7.33 6.62
CA ASN A 281 -2.22 -8.39 7.59
C ASN A 281 -2.14 -7.92 9.05
N PRO A 282 -3.28 -7.68 9.75
CA PRO A 282 -3.26 -7.18 11.12
C PRO A 282 -2.95 -8.28 12.15
N THR A 283 -2.96 -9.56 11.77
CA THR A 283 -2.74 -10.67 12.71
C THR A 283 -1.28 -11.12 12.75
N VAL A 284 -0.37 -10.29 12.26
CA VAL A 284 1.07 -10.58 12.32
C VAL A 284 1.54 -10.49 13.78
N HIS A 285 2.26 -11.53 14.21
CA HIS A 285 2.88 -11.55 15.53
C HIS A 285 3.93 -10.46 15.66
N GLY A 286 3.91 -9.72 16.77
CA GLY A 286 4.85 -8.62 17.03
C GLY A 286 4.34 -7.22 16.65
N LEU A 287 3.17 -7.10 16.02
CA LEU A 287 2.53 -5.81 15.78
C LEU A 287 1.95 -5.20 17.07
N SER A 288 2.13 -3.90 17.25
CA SER A 288 1.44 -3.14 18.30
C SER A 288 -0.08 -3.09 18.09
N GLU A 289 -0.87 -2.89 19.15
CA GLU A 289 -2.33 -2.73 19.02
C GLU A 289 -2.71 -1.53 18.12
N HIS A 290 -1.90 -0.47 18.15
CA HIS A 290 -2.07 0.69 17.28
C HIS A 290 -1.90 0.31 15.80
N GLY A 291 -0.81 -0.40 15.49
CA GLY A 291 -0.53 -0.87 14.14
C GLY A 291 -1.58 -1.86 13.63
N GLN A 292 -2.01 -2.80 14.47
CA GLN A 292 -3.10 -3.73 14.14
C GLN A 292 -4.38 -2.99 13.77
N THR A 293 -4.74 -1.93 14.50
CA THR A 293 -5.94 -1.12 14.24
C THR A 293 -5.85 -0.40 12.89
N ILE A 294 -4.71 0.22 12.58
CA ILE A 294 -4.47 0.89 11.28
C ILE A 294 -4.58 -0.12 10.15
N ILE A 295 -3.86 -1.25 10.27
CA ILE A 295 -3.79 -2.27 9.21
C ILE A 295 -5.15 -2.93 8.99
N ALA A 296 -5.91 -3.21 10.05
CA ALA A 296 -7.24 -3.79 9.95
C ALA A 296 -8.20 -2.88 9.16
N LYS A 297 -8.14 -1.57 9.39
CA LYS A 297 -8.95 -0.59 8.66
C LYS A 297 -8.62 -0.59 7.16
N GLU A 298 -7.33 -0.58 6.81
CA GLU A 298 -6.89 -0.59 5.42
C GLU A 298 -7.24 -1.92 4.73
N ARG A 299 -7.06 -3.06 5.41
CA ARG A 299 -7.47 -4.37 4.92
C ARG A 299 -8.97 -4.42 4.63
N GLN A 300 -9.79 -3.88 5.54
CA GLN A 300 -11.24 -3.83 5.37
C GLN A 300 -11.62 -3.00 4.14
N GLN A 301 -10.97 -1.84 3.96
CA GLN A 301 -11.22 -0.98 2.80
C GLN A 301 -10.95 -1.71 1.47
N PHE A 302 -9.81 -2.40 1.33
CA PHE A 302 -9.54 -3.17 0.10
C PHE A 302 -10.49 -4.37 -0.06
N SER A 303 -10.89 -5.00 1.04
CA SER A 303 -11.86 -6.12 1.04
C SER A 303 -13.25 -5.66 0.58
N ASP A 304 -13.71 -4.50 1.04
CA ASP A 304 -14.99 -3.90 0.63
C ASP A 304 -14.99 -3.57 -0.87
N VAL A 305 -13.88 -3.02 -1.39
CA VAL A 305 -13.73 -2.71 -2.82
C VAL A 305 -13.73 -4.00 -3.65
N LEU A 306 -13.06 -5.06 -3.18
CA LEU A 306 -13.07 -6.35 -3.87
C LEU A 306 -14.45 -7.00 -3.87
N LEU A 307 -15.18 -6.94 -2.74
CA LEU A 307 -16.54 -7.45 -2.65
C LEU A 307 -17.48 -6.70 -3.60
N ASP A 308 -17.44 -5.37 -3.59
CA ASP A 308 -18.23 -4.52 -4.51
C ASP A 308 -17.90 -4.85 -5.98
N HIS A 309 -16.62 -5.03 -6.31
CA HIS A 309 -16.19 -5.46 -7.65
C HIS A 309 -16.79 -6.83 -8.03
N CYS A 310 -16.77 -7.81 -7.13
CA CYS A 310 -17.33 -9.13 -7.39
C CYS A 310 -18.86 -9.08 -7.58
N LEU A 311 -19.56 -8.32 -6.74
CA LEU A 311 -21.02 -8.18 -6.78
C LEU A 311 -21.51 -7.50 -8.06
N ARG A 312 -20.75 -6.54 -8.59
CA ARG A 312 -21.12 -5.80 -9.81
C ARG A 312 -20.86 -6.56 -11.10
N ASN A 313 -19.82 -7.39 -11.13
CA ASN A 313 -19.35 -8.02 -12.37
C ASN A 313 -19.79 -9.47 -12.53
N ARG A 314 -20.36 -10.10 -11.49
CA ARG A 314 -20.76 -11.51 -11.52
C ARG A 314 -22.03 -11.79 -10.75
N SER A 315 -22.83 -12.74 -11.24
CA SER A 315 -24.03 -13.23 -10.56
C SER A 315 -23.73 -14.01 -9.28
N ASP A 316 -22.56 -14.66 -9.20
CA ASP A 316 -22.05 -15.41 -8.05
C ASP A 316 -21.07 -14.58 -7.19
N GLY A 317 -21.22 -13.25 -7.19
CA GLY A 317 -20.30 -12.30 -6.55
C GLY A 317 -19.83 -12.66 -5.12
N PRO A 318 -20.72 -13.03 -4.18
CA PRO A 318 -20.30 -13.44 -2.83
C PRO A 318 -19.41 -14.68 -2.84
N SER A 319 -19.74 -15.68 -3.65
CA SER A 319 -18.94 -16.90 -3.81
C SER A 319 -17.59 -16.59 -4.44
N ARG A 320 -17.55 -15.72 -5.45
CA ARG A 320 -16.31 -15.25 -6.07
C ARG A 320 -15.39 -14.57 -5.05
N PHE A 321 -15.93 -13.69 -4.21
CA PHE A 321 -15.16 -13.02 -3.18
C PHE A 321 -14.48 -14.02 -2.23
N VAL A 322 -15.23 -15.03 -1.75
CA VAL A 322 -14.70 -16.08 -0.88
C VAL A 322 -13.65 -16.94 -1.60
N GLU A 323 -13.88 -17.30 -2.86
CA GLU A 323 -12.92 -18.04 -3.69
C GLU A 323 -11.58 -17.30 -3.80
N LEU A 324 -11.63 -15.99 -4.12
CA LEU A 324 -10.44 -15.14 -4.23
C LEU A 324 -9.68 -15.06 -2.91
N LEU A 325 -10.37 -14.86 -1.78
CA LEU A 325 -9.73 -14.85 -0.46
C LEU A 325 -9.07 -16.20 -0.12
N GLY A 326 -9.61 -17.32 -0.62
CA GLY A 326 -9.00 -18.64 -0.46
C GLY A 326 -7.59 -18.76 -1.05
N ILE A 327 -7.24 -17.94 -2.05
CA ILE A 327 -5.88 -17.88 -2.63
C ILE A 327 -4.86 -17.39 -1.59
N ILE A 328 -5.24 -16.47 -0.69
CA ILE A 328 -4.37 -16.00 0.40
C ILE A 328 -3.94 -17.16 1.29
N SER A 329 -4.84 -18.10 1.60
CA SER A 329 -4.50 -19.29 2.38
C SER A 329 -3.47 -20.18 1.69
N VAL A 330 -3.54 -20.31 0.35
CA VAL A 330 -2.52 -21.02 -0.43
C VAL A 330 -1.17 -20.31 -0.35
N LEU A 331 -1.17 -18.98 -0.49
CA LEU A 331 0.05 -18.17 -0.43
C LEU A 331 0.70 -18.20 0.97
N LEU A 332 -0.09 -18.20 2.04
CA LEU A 332 0.41 -18.34 3.42
C LEU A 332 1.07 -19.71 3.64
N ARG A 333 0.46 -20.78 3.10
CA ARG A 333 1.07 -22.12 3.13
C ARG A 333 2.35 -22.17 2.31
N GLN A 334 2.35 -21.56 1.13
CA GLN A 334 3.51 -21.45 0.26
C GLN A 334 4.67 -20.72 0.96
N GLN A 335 4.40 -19.57 1.59
CA GLN A 335 5.37 -18.82 2.37
C GLN A 335 5.99 -19.67 3.49
N ARG A 336 5.18 -20.40 4.26
CA ARG A 336 5.68 -21.27 5.32
C ARG A 336 6.64 -22.33 4.78
N LEU A 337 6.25 -23.03 3.71
CA LEU A 337 7.10 -24.04 3.09
C LEU A 337 8.38 -23.45 2.51
N GLN A 338 8.34 -22.23 1.95
CA GLN A 338 9.56 -21.54 1.49
C GLN A 338 10.50 -21.20 2.64
N LYS A 339 9.96 -20.74 3.78
CA LYS A 339 10.74 -20.50 5.00
C LYS A 339 11.38 -21.80 5.51
N ASP A 340 10.63 -22.90 5.54
CA ASP A 340 11.14 -24.22 5.94
C ASP A 340 12.28 -24.68 5.01
N ILE A 341 12.08 -24.61 3.69
CA ILE A 341 13.11 -24.93 2.69
C ILE A 341 14.37 -24.09 2.94
N HIS A 342 14.21 -22.80 3.21
CA HIS A 342 15.33 -21.93 3.45
C HIS A 342 16.08 -22.31 4.72
N ILE A 343 15.40 -22.47 5.84
CA ILE A 343 16.00 -22.80 7.13
C ILE A 343 16.78 -24.12 7.05
N TYR A 344 16.18 -25.16 6.47
CA TYR A 344 16.78 -26.49 6.46
C TYR A 344 17.81 -26.73 5.35
N HIS A 345 17.69 -26.03 4.21
CA HIS A 345 18.50 -26.32 3.03
C HIS A 345 19.34 -25.15 2.53
N ILE A 346 18.81 -23.93 2.54
CA ILE A 346 19.51 -22.76 1.94
C ILE A 346 20.37 -22.00 2.93
N SER A 347 19.90 -21.74 4.15
CA SER A 347 20.64 -21.05 5.21
C SER A 347 22.04 -21.65 5.46
N PRO A 348 22.22 -22.99 5.53
CA PRO A 348 23.55 -23.61 5.68
C PRO A 348 24.51 -23.41 4.49
N ILE A 349 23.97 -23.10 3.31
CA ILE A 349 24.74 -22.85 2.08
C ILE A 349 25.13 -21.37 2.02
N ILE A 350 24.16 -20.47 2.18
CA ILE A 350 24.39 -19.02 2.10
C ILE A 350 25.25 -18.49 3.26
N SER A 351 25.21 -19.13 4.44
CA SER A 351 26.10 -18.77 5.57
C SER A 351 27.58 -18.96 5.27
N ARG A 352 27.93 -19.64 4.17
CA ARG A 352 29.31 -19.80 3.70
C ARG A 352 29.74 -18.69 2.72
N PHE A 353 28.83 -17.80 2.34
CA PHE A 353 29.13 -16.74 1.38
C PHE A 353 30.02 -15.68 2.06
N PRO A 354 30.89 -14.98 1.30
CA PRO A 354 31.79 -13.98 1.87
C PRO A 354 31.06 -12.68 2.31
N PHE A 355 29.75 -12.58 2.09
CA PHE A 355 28.90 -11.46 2.49
C PHE A 355 27.54 -12.00 2.97
N PRO A 356 26.93 -11.38 3.99
CA PRO A 356 25.58 -11.71 4.42
C PRO A 356 24.54 -11.17 3.45
N VAL A 357 23.39 -11.83 3.36
CA VAL A 357 22.21 -11.31 2.66
C VAL A 357 21.15 -10.97 3.71
N GLN A 358 21.38 -9.87 4.42
CA GLN A 358 20.79 -9.64 5.74
C GLN A 358 19.26 -9.50 5.72
N PHE A 359 18.70 -8.72 4.80
CA PHE A 359 17.23 -8.62 4.68
C PHE A 359 16.58 -9.96 4.30
N LEU A 360 17.26 -10.82 3.53
CA LEU A 360 16.72 -12.15 3.23
C LEU A 360 16.57 -12.93 4.53
N ASP A 361 17.65 -13.03 5.31
CA ASP A 361 17.63 -13.78 6.57
C ASP A 361 16.54 -13.24 7.50
N GLU A 362 16.46 -11.92 7.70
CA GLU A 362 15.42 -11.29 8.52
C GLU A 362 14.00 -11.64 8.05
N ILE A 363 13.73 -11.62 6.74
CA ILE A 363 12.42 -12.00 6.19
C ILE A 363 12.16 -13.49 6.37
N MET A 364 13.14 -14.36 6.13
CA MET A 364 12.96 -15.80 6.22
C MET A 364 12.77 -16.28 7.67
N TYR A 365 13.39 -15.61 8.64
CA TYR A 365 13.26 -15.88 10.07
C TYR A 365 12.13 -15.10 10.77
N SER A 366 11.48 -14.15 10.07
CA SER A 366 10.41 -13.32 10.64
C SER A 366 9.24 -14.12 11.17
#